data_AF-A7MGP4-F1
#
_entry.id   AF-A7MGP4-F1
#
_cell.length_a   1.000
_cell.length_b   1.000
_cell.length_c   1.000
_cell.angle_alpha   90.00
_cell.angle_beta   90.00
_cell.angle_gamma   90.00
#
_symmetry.space_group_name_H-M   'P 1'
#
loop_
_entity.id
_entity.type
_entity.pdbx_description
1 polymer ?
#
loop_
_entity_poly.entity_id
_entity_poly.type
_entity_poly.pdbx_seq_one_letter_code
_entity_poly.pdbx_strand_id
1 'polypeptide(L)'
;MNFTLLRRALLLVALPLSHAYAGEAVRLECVNRGNVLVSFFKYHLSTMKWKDHFQIASGIEKSKTDNGVPYEMISFRNGDDLIYFPDKERYVLFDAGKQKPERCQVEGEFTYPVVSLPRYDGKAES
;
A
#
# COMPACT_ATOMS: atom_id res chain seq x y z
N MET A 1 -39.10 17.04 34.04
CA MET A 1 -38.16 16.12 33.36
C MET A 1 -37.09 16.96 32.67
N ASN A 2 -35.84 16.90 33.15
CA ASN A 2 -34.75 17.81 32.74
C ASN A 2 -34.24 17.47 31.32
N PHE A 3 -34.60 18.30 30.34
CA PHE A 3 -34.19 18.16 28.93
C PHE A 3 -32.68 18.34 28.68
N THR A 4 -31.92 18.82 29.66
CA THR A 4 -30.45 18.99 29.59
C THR A 4 -29.68 17.68 29.64
N LEU A 5 -30.21 16.64 30.28
CA LEU A 5 -29.59 15.30 30.32
C LEU A 5 -29.74 14.55 29.00
N LEU A 6 -30.89 14.70 28.33
CA LEU A 6 -31.18 14.02 27.06
C LEU A 6 -30.28 14.52 25.91
N ARG A 7 -29.84 15.78 25.96
CA ARG A 7 -28.95 16.38 24.95
C ARG A 7 -27.48 15.90 25.05
N ARG A 8 -27.04 15.44 26.23
CA ARG A 8 -25.69 14.87 26.44
C ARG A 8 -25.58 13.41 25.99
N ALA A 9 -26.68 12.65 26.05
CA ALA A 9 -26.69 11.25 25.63
C ALA A 9 -26.55 11.07 24.10
N LEU A 10 -27.03 12.04 23.30
CA LEU A 10 -27.00 11.95 21.84
C LEU A 10 -25.60 12.12 21.21
N LEU A 11 -24.63 12.69 21.94
CA LEU A 11 -23.27 12.93 21.42
C LEU A 11 -22.34 11.71 21.48
N LEU A 12 -22.70 10.67 22.25
CA LEU A 12 -21.88 9.46 22.41
C LEU A 12 -22.13 8.40 21.32
N VAL A 13 -23.22 8.51 20.55
CA VAL A 13 -23.60 7.52 19.53
C VAL A 13 -23.01 7.83 18.15
N ALA A 14 -22.33 8.96 17.99
CA ALA A 14 -21.73 9.40 16.72
C ALA A 14 -20.20 9.22 16.66
N LEU A 15 -19.65 8.24 17.38
CA LEU A 15 -18.27 7.82 17.14
C LEU A 15 -18.24 7.04 15.82
N PRO A 16 -17.63 7.55 14.74
CA PRO A 16 -17.48 6.78 13.53
C PRO A 16 -16.70 5.51 13.88
N LEU A 17 -17.26 4.34 13.55
CA LEU A 17 -16.55 3.07 13.58
C LEU A 17 -15.37 3.22 12.61
N SER A 18 -14.23 3.65 13.13
CA SER A 18 -13.02 3.81 12.34
C SER A 18 -12.55 2.41 12.00
N HIS A 19 -12.70 2.02 10.74
CA HIS A 19 -12.17 0.74 10.28
C HIS A 19 -10.65 0.77 10.47
N ALA A 20 -10.15 -0.14 11.32
CA ALA A 20 -8.73 -0.35 11.47
C ALA A 20 -8.27 -1.29 10.34
N TYR A 21 -7.37 -0.81 9.49
CA TYR A 21 -6.71 -1.60 8.46
C TYR A 21 -5.23 -1.78 8.81
N ALA A 22 -4.68 -2.96 8.51
CA ALA A 22 -3.26 -3.25 8.70
C ALA A 22 -2.39 -2.65 7.57
N GLY A 23 -2.99 -2.49 6.40
CA GLY A 23 -2.35 -1.97 5.21
C GLY A 23 -3.32 -1.94 4.04
N GLU A 24 -2.83 -1.45 2.92
CA GLU A 24 -3.53 -1.32 1.65
C GLU A 24 -2.79 -2.14 0.59
N ALA A 25 -3.46 -2.49 -0.50
CA ALA A 25 -2.84 -3.15 -1.63
C ALA A 25 -3.49 -2.72 -2.93
N VAL A 26 -2.67 -2.68 -3.97
CA VAL A 26 -3.11 -2.51 -5.35
C VAL A 26 -2.66 -3.74 -6.16
N ARG A 27 -3.60 -4.32 -6.89
CA ARG A 27 -3.32 -5.33 -7.91
C ARG A 27 -3.16 -4.62 -9.24
N LEU A 28 -2.04 -4.88 -9.88
CA LEU A 28 -1.62 -4.31 -11.14
C LEU A 28 -1.50 -5.42 -12.19
N GLU A 29 -1.86 -5.11 -13.42
CA GLU A 29 -1.50 -5.90 -14.60
C GLU A 29 -0.47 -5.11 -15.42
N CYS A 30 0.78 -5.55 -15.40
CA CYS A 30 1.89 -4.92 -16.10
C CYS A 30 2.22 -5.68 -17.38
N VAL A 31 2.56 -4.95 -18.46
CA VAL A 31 2.69 -5.51 -19.82
C VAL A 31 3.59 -6.75 -19.92
N ASN A 32 4.76 -6.75 -19.27
CA ASN A 32 5.74 -7.84 -19.32
C ASN A 32 5.78 -8.64 -18.00
N ARG A 33 5.65 -7.97 -16.85
CA ARG A 33 5.67 -8.65 -15.54
C ARG A 33 4.40 -9.49 -15.29
N GLY A 34 3.28 -9.10 -15.88
CA GLY A 34 1.96 -9.70 -15.68
C GLY A 34 1.33 -9.20 -14.38
N ASN A 35 0.63 -10.10 -13.67
CA ASN A 35 -0.05 -9.76 -12.42
C ASN A 35 0.93 -9.49 -11.28
N VAL A 36 0.86 -8.28 -10.72
CA VAL A 36 1.68 -7.81 -9.61
C VAL A 36 0.76 -7.33 -8.49
N LEU A 37 0.97 -7.82 -7.28
CA LEU A 37 0.32 -7.32 -6.07
C LEU A 37 1.32 -6.49 -5.29
N VAL A 38 1.04 -5.19 -5.16
CA VAL A 38 1.83 -4.26 -4.36
C VAL A 38 1.06 -3.96 -3.09
N SER A 39 1.68 -4.12 -1.93
CA SER A 39 1.06 -3.85 -0.63
C SER A 39 1.82 -2.75 0.10
N PHE A 40 1.08 -1.91 0.81
CA PHE A 40 1.57 -0.76 1.57
C PHE A 40 1.16 -0.93 3.03
N PHE A 41 2.14 -0.84 3.93
CA PHE A 41 1.94 -1.03 5.36
C PHE A 41 2.42 0.19 6.14
N LYS A 42 2.11 0.20 7.44
CA LYS A 42 2.63 1.21 8.36
C LYS A 42 4.16 1.28 8.31
N TYR A 43 4.69 2.45 8.67
CA TYR A 43 6.13 2.75 8.67
C TYR A 43 6.78 2.67 7.28
N HIS A 44 6.00 2.98 6.23
CA HIS A 44 6.46 3.02 4.84
C HIS A 44 7.07 1.70 4.36
N LEU A 45 6.59 0.56 4.88
CA LEU A 45 6.96 -0.74 4.36
C LEU A 45 6.08 -1.05 3.14
N SER A 46 6.72 -1.41 2.04
CA SER A 46 6.02 -1.87 0.84
C SER A 46 6.49 -3.26 0.44
N THR A 47 5.60 -4.06 -0.12
CA THR A 47 5.92 -5.37 -0.65
C THR A 47 5.38 -5.50 -2.07
N MET A 48 6.04 -6.33 -2.87
CA MET A 48 5.64 -6.63 -4.24
C MET A 48 5.72 -8.13 -4.46
N LYS A 49 4.61 -8.72 -4.90
CA LYS A 49 4.51 -10.15 -5.22
C LYS A 49 4.08 -10.33 -6.67
N TRP A 50 4.77 -11.19 -7.39
CA TRP A 50 4.37 -11.65 -8.73
C TRP A 50 4.83 -13.09 -8.90
N LYS A 51 3.97 -13.96 -9.44
CA LYS A 51 4.25 -15.40 -9.52
C LYS A 51 4.77 -15.93 -8.17
N ASP A 52 5.93 -16.59 -8.15
CA ASP A 52 6.61 -17.12 -6.96
C ASP A 52 7.66 -16.16 -6.37
N HIS A 53 7.71 -14.91 -6.85
CA HIS A 53 8.65 -13.91 -6.37
C HIS A 53 8.01 -12.98 -5.33
N PHE A 54 8.83 -12.53 -4.39
CA PHE A 54 8.44 -11.59 -3.36
C PHE A 54 9.58 -10.61 -3.10
N GLN A 55 9.26 -9.33 -3.04
CA GLN A 55 10.20 -8.27 -2.75
C GLN A 55 9.65 -7.33 -1.69
N ILE A 56 10.57 -6.65 -1.01
CA ILE A 56 10.28 -5.64 -0.02
C ILE A 56 10.98 -4.34 -0.40
N ALA A 57 10.36 -3.23 -0.01
CA ALA A 57 10.89 -1.88 -0.11
C ALA A 57 10.60 -1.16 1.21
N SER A 58 11.44 -0.19 1.55
CA SER A 58 11.21 0.69 2.70
C SER A 58 11.32 2.13 2.23
N GLY A 59 10.31 2.92 2.56
CA GLY A 59 10.21 4.31 2.15
C GLY A 59 9.39 4.50 0.88
N ILE A 60 8.94 5.73 0.72
CA ILE A 60 8.36 6.26 -0.51
C ILE A 60 9.12 7.55 -0.77
N GLU A 61 9.85 7.62 -1.87
CA GLU A 61 10.50 8.84 -2.31
C GLU A 61 9.50 9.69 -3.11
N LYS A 62 9.39 10.98 -2.78
CA LYS A 62 8.56 11.92 -3.53
C LYS A 62 9.46 12.85 -4.32
N SER A 63 9.20 12.95 -5.62
CA SER A 63 10.02 13.77 -6.51
C SER A 63 9.17 14.32 -7.66
N LYS A 64 9.82 14.95 -8.63
CA LYS A 64 9.20 15.53 -9.82
C LYS A 64 10.02 15.21 -11.06
N THR A 65 9.34 15.00 -12.19
CA THR A 65 9.98 14.90 -13.50
C THR A 65 10.61 16.25 -13.89
N ASP A 66 11.46 16.28 -14.92
CA ASP A 66 12.06 17.51 -15.44
C ASP A 66 11.02 18.57 -15.85
N ASN A 67 9.84 18.13 -16.29
CA ASN A 67 8.71 18.99 -16.63
C ASN A 67 7.83 19.36 -15.42
N GLY A 68 8.29 19.08 -14.20
CA GLY A 68 7.63 19.44 -12.94
C GLY A 68 6.50 18.51 -12.47
N VAL A 69 6.19 17.44 -13.21
CA VAL A 69 5.11 16.50 -12.85
C VAL A 69 5.52 15.70 -11.60
N PRO A 70 4.74 15.74 -10.50
CA PRO A 70 5.04 15.00 -9.28
C PRO A 70 4.87 13.50 -9.46
N TYR A 71 5.71 12.73 -8.77
CA TYR A 71 5.60 11.29 -8.66
C TYR A 71 6.09 10.78 -7.31
N GLU A 72 5.61 9.60 -6.95
CA GLU A 72 6.07 8.83 -5.81
C GLU A 72 6.79 7.58 -6.32
N MET A 73 7.91 7.21 -5.72
CA MET A 73 8.77 6.11 -6.14
C MET A 73 9.05 5.17 -4.98
N ILE A 74 8.97 3.87 -5.27
CA ILE A 74 9.23 2.79 -4.35
C ILE A 74 10.30 1.90 -4.98
N SER A 75 11.50 1.93 -4.40
CA SER A 75 12.63 1.12 -4.84
C SER A 75 12.68 -0.19 -4.06
N PHE A 76 12.47 -1.30 -4.76
CA PHE A 76 12.52 -2.63 -4.19
C PHE A 76 13.95 -3.15 -4.11
N ARG A 77 14.19 -4.07 -3.16
CA ARG A 77 15.53 -4.63 -2.90
C ARG A 77 16.19 -5.31 -4.09
N ASN A 78 15.42 -5.79 -5.06
CA ASN A 78 15.95 -6.37 -6.28
C ASN A 78 16.33 -5.33 -7.36
N GLY A 79 16.14 -4.03 -7.08
CA GLY A 79 16.42 -2.94 -8.00
C GLY A 79 15.26 -2.59 -8.93
N ASP A 80 14.07 -3.18 -8.76
CA ASP A 80 12.87 -2.73 -9.45
C ASP A 80 12.36 -1.43 -8.81
N ASP A 81 11.94 -0.46 -9.62
CA ASP A 81 11.33 0.77 -9.16
C ASP A 81 9.87 0.84 -9.60
N LEU A 82 8.96 0.97 -8.63
CA LEU A 82 7.55 1.27 -8.91
C LEU A 82 7.31 2.77 -8.75
N ILE A 83 6.85 3.42 -9.81
CA ILE A 83 6.52 4.84 -9.83
C ILE A 83 5.01 5.01 -9.89
N TYR A 84 4.47 5.84 -9.01
CA TYR A 84 3.08 6.27 -8.99
C TYR A 84 2.99 7.76 -9.35
N PHE A 85 2.18 8.07 -10.37
CA PHE A 85 1.85 9.44 -10.74
C PHE A 85 0.46 9.79 -10.19
N PRO A 86 0.36 10.52 -9.06
CA PRO A 86 -0.91 10.77 -8.39
C PRO A 86 -1.90 11.55 -9.28
N ASP A 87 -1.43 12.57 -10.01
CA ASP A 87 -2.29 13.39 -10.87
C ASP A 87 -2.98 12.61 -11.99
N LYS A 88 -2.45 11.44 -12.34
CA LYS A 88 -2.95 10.58 -13.43
C LYS A 88 -3.41 9.22 -12.93
N GLU A 89 -3.38 9.00 -11.61
CA GLU A 89 -3.67 7.73 -10.94
C GLU A 89 -3.01 6.54 -11.66
N ARG A 90 -1.71 6.67 -11.95
CA ARG A 90 -1.02 5.73 -12.84
C ARG A 90 0.22 5.13 -12.21
N TYR A 91 0.32 3.81 -12.33
CA TYR A 91 1.51 3.04 -11.98
C TYR A 91 2.38 2.72 -13.21
N VAL A 92 3.68 2.82 -13.01
CA VAL A 92 4.72 2.49 -13.98
C VAL A 92 5.79 1.67 -13.26
N LEU A 93 6.19 0.54 -13.84
CA LEU A 93 7.25 -0.32 -13.28
C LEU A 93 8.51 -0.21 -14.15
N PHE A 94 9.65 -0.07 -13.49
CA PHE A 94 10.98 -0.22 -14.09
C PHE A 94 11.59 -1.51 -13.55
N ASP A 95 11.89 -2.44 -14.45
CA ASP A 95 12.64 -3.63 -14.08
C ASP A 95 14.10 -3.24 -13.78
N ALA A 96 14.72 -3.92 -12.81
CA ALA A 96 16.12 -3.73 -12.46
C ALA A 96 17.04 -3.75 -13.69
N GLY A 97 17.83 -2.69 -13.85
CA GLY A 97 18.78 -2.52 -14.95
C GLY A 97 18.15 -2.19 -16.31
N LYS A 98 16.82 -2.04 -16.42
CA LYS A 98 16.16 -1.61 -17.65
C LYS A 98 15.83 -0.12 -17.60
N GLN A 99 16.11 0.59 -18.69
CA GLN A 99 15.78 2.01 -18.81
C GLN A 99 14.34 2.26 -19.31
N LYS A 100 13.70 1.24 -19.89
CA LYS A 100 12.36 1.40 -20.48
C LYS A 100 11.30 1.05 -19.42
N PRO A 101 10.42 2.00 -19.06
CA PRO A 101 9.30 1.71 -18.19
C PRO A 101 8.28 0.81 -18.89
N GLU A 102 7.60 -0.02 -18.11
CA GLU A 102 6.35 -0.63 -18.52
C GLU A 102 5.15 -0.01 -17.79
N ARG A 103 4.05 0.09 -18.53
CA ARG A 103 2.79 0.57 -17.98
C ARG A 103 2.11 -0.56 -17.23
N CYS A 104 1.51 -0.22 -16.10
CA CYS A 104 0.69 -1.13 -15.33
C CYS A 104 -0.73 -0.57 -15.24
N GLN A 105 -1.72 -1.43 -15.46
CA GLN A 105 -3.13 -1.11 -15.28
C GLN A 105 -3.57 -1.53 -13.88
N VAL A 106 -4.38 -0.72 -13.21
CA VAL A 106 -4.98 -1.08 -11.92
C VAL A 106 -6.14 -2.04 -12.18
N GLU A 107 -6.05 -3.22 -11.59
CA GLU A 107 -7.10 -4.26 -11.64
C GLU A 107 -7.96 -4.28 -10.38
N GLY A 108 -7.44 -3.75 -9.27
CA GLY A 108 -8.21 -3.60 -8.05
C GLY A 108 -7.41 -3.10 -6.87
N GLU A 109 -8.12 -2.55 -5.90
CA GLU A 109 -7.58 -2.04 -4.64
C GLU A 109 -8.24 -2.75 -3.48
N PHE A 110 -7.46 -3.03 -2.44
CA PHE A 110 -7.88 -3.84 -1.30
C PHE A 110 -7.28 -3.30 -0.01
N THR A 111 -7.98 -3.51 1.10
CA THR A 111 -7.44 -3.26 2.44
C THR A 111 -7.24 -4.58 3.17
N TYR A 112 -6.11 -4.71 3.87
CA TYR A 112 -5.87 -5.85 4.73
C TYR A 112 -6.52 -5.63 6.09
N PRO A 113 -7.31 -6.60 6.59
CA PRO A 113 -7.84 -6.52 7.95
C PRO A 113 -6.68 -6.54 8.95
N VAL A 114 -6.88 -5.89 10.11
CA VAL A 114 -5.97 -6.04 11.23
C VAL A 114 -6.03 -7.47 11.74
N VAL A 115 -4.90 -8.18 11.67
CA VAL A 115 -4.74 -9.52 12.22
C VAL A 115 -3.87 -9.45 13.47
N SER A 116 -4.33 -10.09 14.54
CA SER A 116 -3.51 -10.33 15.74
C SER A 116 -2.62 -11.53 15.47
N LEU A 117 -1.33 -11.28 15.22
CA LEU A 117 -0.37 -12.36 15.13
C LEU A 117 -0.18 -12.98 16.53
N PRO A 118 -0.12 -14.32 16.65
CA PRO A 118 0.21 -14.94 17.92
C PRO A 118 1.58 -14.45 18.37
N ARG A 119 1.72 -14.20 19.67
CA ARG A 119 3.01 -13.83 20.24
C ARG A 119 3.98 -14.99 20.03
N TYR A 120 5.05 -14.76 19.29
CA TYR A 120 6.14 -15.71 19.19
C TYR A 120 6.78 -15.87 20.59
N ASP A 121 6.66 -17.05 21.18
CA ASP A 121 7.17 -17.36 22.51
C ASP A 121 8.54 -18.05 22.50
N GLY A 122 9.12 -18.26 21.30
CA GLY A 122 10.42 -18.89 21.11
C GLY A 122 10.45 -20.38 21.42
N LYS A 123 9.31 -21.00 21.75
CA LYS A 123 9.20 -22.44 22.01
C LYS A 123 8.66 -23.12 20.75
N ALA A 124 9.51 -23.24 19.74
CA ALA A 124 9.21 -24.18 18.67
C ALA A 124 9.25 -25.61 19.26
N GLU A 125 8.17 -26.36 19.11
CA GLU A 125 8.19 -27.82 19.32
C GLU A 125 9.21 -28.42 18.34
N SER A 126 10.28 -28.96 18.90
CA SER A 126 11.30 -29.76 18.21
C SER A 126 10.91 -31.22 18.19
#